data_AF-A0A7J2NRQ6-F1
#
_entry.id   AF-A0A7J2NRQ6-F1
#
_cell.length_a   1.000
_cell.length_b   1.000
_cell.length_c   1.000
_cell.angle_alpha   90.00
_cell.angle_beta   90.00
_cell.angle_gamma   90.00
#
_symmetry.space_group_name_H-M   'P 1'
#
loop_
_entity.id
_entity.type
_entity.pdbx_description
1 polymer ?
#
loop_
_entity_poly.entity_id
_entity_poly.type
_entity_poly.pdbx_seq_one_letter_code
_entity_poly.pdbx_strand_id
1 'polypeptide(L)'
;MKQSERKLLSLTIRVVERVRSFMLARLVSQIVSKLCEAMESKVFRLMRTEGRGLAEKMSRIAEAWGNRAAKSWANDRGFIQYLTVSNLSSFGIA
;
A
#
# COMPACT_ATOMS: atom_id res chain seq x y z
N MET A 1 -13.94 15.37 -15.85
CA MET A 1 -12.69 16.02 -16.30
C MET A 1 -12.70 16.10 -17.81
N LYS A 2 -12.65 17.30 -18.37
CA LYS A 2 -12.76 17.56 -19.81
C LYS A 2 -11.43 17.27 -20.53
N GLN A 3 -11.47 17.00 -21.84
CA GLN A 3 -10.27 16.64 -22.61
C GLN A 3 -9.22 17.77 -22.65
N SER A 4 -9.67 19.03 -22.64
CA SER A 4 -8.81 20.21 -22.59
C SER A 4 -7.99 20.28 -21.29
N GLU A 5 -8.63 20.04 -20.15
CA GLU A 5 -7.99 19.99 -18.83
C GLU A 5 -6.93 18.87 -18.76
N ARG A 6 -7.22 17.70 -19.36
CA ARG A 6 -6.26 16.59 -19.43
C ARG A 6 -5.02 16.93 -20.25
N LYS A 7 -5.20 17.60 -21.40
CA LYS A 7 -4.09 18.05 -22.25
C LYS A 7 -3.20 19.06 -21.54
N LEU A 8 -3.80 20.04 -20.86
CA LEU A 8 -3.06 21.03 -20.09
C LEU A 8 -2.28 20.37 -18.95
N LEU A 9 -2.93 19.47 -18.20
CA LEU A 9 -2.28 18.73 -17.12
C LEU A 9 -1.09 17.92 -17.63
N SER A 10 -1.23 17.20 -18.75
CA SER A 10 -0.13 16.38 -19.28
C SER A 10 1.04 17.22 -19.77
N LEU A 11 0.77 18.40 -20.34
CA LEU A 11 1.81 19.34 -20.73
C LEU A 11 2.52 19.90 -19.49
N THR A 12 1.77 20.32 -18.48
CA THR A 12 2.33 20.80 -17.21
C THR A 12 3.21 19.74 -16.54
N ILE A 13 2.78 18.48 -16.49
CA ILE A 13 3.58 17.37 -15.93
C ILE A 13 4.88 17.17 -16.72
N ARG A 14 4.86 17.34 -18.04
CA ARG A 14 6.06 17.19 -18.88
C ARG A 14 7.04 18.35 -18.75
N VAL A 15 6.55 19.56 -18.53
CA VAL A 15 7.37 20.79 -18.57
C VAL A 15 7.84 21.20 -17.17
N VAL A 16 7.07 20.90 -16.12
CA VAL A 16 7.41 21.29 -14.75
C VAL A 16 8.22 20.19 -14.08
N GLU A 17 9.53 20.35 -14.07
CA GLU A 17 10.46 19.41 -13.43
C GLU A 17 10.46 19.49 -11.89
N ARG A 18 10.33 20.70 -11.32
CA ARG A 18 10.34 20.92 -9.87
C ARG A 18 9.36 22.01 -9.43
N VAL A 19 8.56 21.71 -8.41
CA VAL A 19 7.69 22.68 -7.75
C VAL A 19 8.53 23.52 -6.78
N ARG A 20 8.76 24.80 -7.12
CA ARG A 20 9.57 25.73 -6.29
C ARG A 20 8.81 26.36 -5.13
N SER A 21 7.48 26.43 -5.21
CA SER A 21 6.64 27.01 -4.17
C SER A 21 6.28 25.98 -3.11
N PHE A 22 6.60 26.26 -1.84
CA PHE A 22 6.26 25.40 -0.71
C PHE A 22 4.74 25.19 -0.57
N MET A 23 3.95 26.26 -0.71
CA MET A 23 2.49 26.18 -0.64
C MET A 23 1.93 25.26 -1.73
N LEU A 24 2.44 25.37 -2.96
CA LEU A 24 2.00 24.52 -4.06
C LEU A 24 2.42 23.06 -3.83
N ALA A 25 3.63 22.81 -3.35
CA ALA A 25 4.10 21.47 -3.01
C ALA A 25 3.22 20.81 -1.95
N ARG A 26 2.82 21.56 -0.91
CA ARG A 26 1.90 21.07 0.13
C ARG A 26 0.55 20.66 -0.44
N LEU A 27 -0.04 21.48 -1.31
CA LEU A 27 -1.33 21.18 -1.94
C LEU A 27 -1.24 19.96 -2.87
N VAL A 28 -0.20 19.90 -3.71
CA VAL A 28 0.04 18.76 -4.61
C VAL A 28 0.24 17.48 -3.79
N SER A 29 0.99 17.52 -2.68
CA SER A 29 1.17 16.38 -1.79
C SER A 29 -0.14 15.86 -1.22
N GLN A 30 -1.08 16.74 -0.85
CA GLN A 30 -2.39 16.31 -0.36
C GLN A 30 -3.21 15.62 -1.45
N ILE A 31 -3.14 16.11 -2.69
CA ILE A 31 -3.82 15.48 -3.84
C ILE A 31 -3.20 14.11 -4.12
N VAL A 32 -1.87 14.03 -4.16
CA VAL A 32 -1.14 12.77 -4.39
C VAL A 32 -1.46 11.74 -3.29
N SER A 33 -1.53 12.16 -2.02
CA SER A 33 -1.92 11.26 -0.91
C SER A 33 -3.31 10.64 -1.16
N LYS A 34 -4.31 11.48 -1.48
CA LYS A 34 -5.67 11.00 -1.78
C LYS A 34 -5.72 10.05 -2.97
N LEU A 35 -4.91 10.31 -4.01
CA LEU A 35 -4.81 9.43 -5.17
C LEU A 35 -4.14 8.10 -4.80
N CYS A 36 -3.05 8.12 -4.05
CA CYS A 36 -2.39 6.91 -3.55
C CYS A 36 -3.34 6.07 -2.69
N GLU A 37 -4.12 6.70 -1.81
CA GLU A 37 -5.15 6.04 -0.99
C GLU A 37 -6.28 5.46 -1.85
N ALA A 38 -6.77 6.19 -2.85
CA ALA A 38 -7.85 5.72 -3.73
C ALA A 38 -7.40 4.59 -4.67
N MET A 39 -6.14 4.59 -5.09
CA MET A 39 -5.54 3.57 -5.94
C MET A 39 -4.99 2.39 -5.12
N GLU A 40 -4.97 2.48 -3.79
CA GLU A 40 -4.54 1.39 -2.92
C GLU A 40 -5.43 0.18 -3.14
N SER A 41 -4.87 -0.91 -3.65
CA SER A 41 -5.64 -2.13 -3.85
C SER A 41 -6.21 -2.62 -2.52
N LYS A 42 -7.42 -3.19 -2.55
CA LYS A 42 -8.07 -3.77 -1.37
C LYS A 42 -7.16 -4.79 -0.67
N VAL A 43 -6.40 -5.56 -1.45
CA VAL A 43 -5.39 -6.51 -0.95
C VAL A 43 -4.25 -5.80 -0.24
N PHE A 44 -3.68 -4.74 -0.81
CA PHE A 44 -2.60 -4.00 -0.16
C PHE A 44 -3.05 -3.33 1.14
N ARG A 45 -4.28 -2.81 1.15
CA ARG A 45 -4.89 -2.29 2.38
C ARG A 45 -5.04 -3.37 3.46
N LEU A 46 -5.55 -4.55 3.08
CA LEU A 46 -5.66 -5.69 3.99
C LEU A 46 -4.31 -6.22 4.47
N MET A 47 -3.28 -6.21 3.62
CA MET A 47 -1.92 -6.60 4.03
C MET A 47 -1.43 -5.71 5.18
N ARG A 48 -1.72 -4.41 5.12
CA ARG A 48 -1.34 -3.44 6.16
C ARG A 48 -2.18 -3.59 7.44
N THR A 49 -3.49 -3.81 7.32
CA THR A 49 -4.40 -3.84 8.49
C THR A 49 -4.44 -5.20 9.17
N GLU A 50 -4.61 -6.27 8.41
CA GLU A 50 -4.87 -7.63 8.93
C GLU A 50 -3.70 -8.59 8.65
N GLY A 51 -3.17 -8.55 7.43
CA GLY A 51 -2.16 -9.50 6.94
C GLY A 51 -0.89 -9.51 7.77
N ARG A 52 -0.40 -8.33 8.16
CA ARG A 52 0.80 -8.21 9.02
C ARG A 52 0.57 -8.82 10.40
N GLY A 53 -0.57 -8.56 11.02
CA GLY A 53 -0.91 -9.14 12.33
C GLY A 53 -1.04 -10.66 12.27
N LEU A 54 -1.58 -11.19 11.17
CA LEU A 54 -1.63 -12.63 10.92
C LEU A 54 -0.23 -13.23 10.73
N ALA A 55 0.63 -12.57 9.95
CA ALA A 55 2.02 -13.00 9.74
C ALA A 55 2.82 -13.00 11.06
N GLU A 56 2.63 -12.00 11.92
CA GLU A 56 3.26 -11.94 13.26
C GLU A 56 2.81 -13.11 14.16
N LYS A 57 1.51 -13.43 14.17
CA LYS A 57 0.99 -14.58 14.94
C LYS A 57 1.61 -15.89 14.46
N MET A 58 1.62 -16.12 13.15
CA MET A 58 2.18 -17.34 12.55
C MET A 58 3.69 -17.44 12.79
N SER A 59 4.40 -16.31 12.68
CA SER A 59 5.84 -16.21 12.98
C SER A 59 6.15 -16.64 14.41
N ARG A 60 5.40 -16.15 15.41
CA ARG A 60 5.58 -16.51 16.82
C ARG A 60 5.28 -17.98 17.11
N ILE A 61 4.23 -18.54 16.50
CA ILE A 61 3.88 -19.96 16.66
C ILE A 61 5.02 -20.85 16.12
N ALA A 62 5.52 -20.54 14.93
CA ALA A 62 6.62 -21.30 14.33
C ALA A 62 7.94 -21.14 15.09
N GLU A 63 8.22 -19.96 15.64
CA GLU A 63 9.38 -19.74 16.53
C GLU A 63 9.26 -20.59 17.81
N ALA A 64 8.07 -20.64 18.42
CA ALA A 64 7.79 -21.46 19.59
C ALA A 64 7.95 -22.97 19.31
N TRP A 65 7.72 -23.40 18.07
CA TRP A 65 7.96 -24.78 17.61
C TRP A 65 9.43 -25.07 17.25
N GLY A 66 10.32 -24.10 17.42
CA GLY A 66 11.76 -24.25 17.20
C GLY A 66 12.27 -23.74 15.84
N ASN A 67 11.39 -23.19 14.98
CA ASN A 67 11.82 -22.59 13.72
C ASN A 67 12.26 -21.13 13.92
N ARG A 68 13.55 -20.93 14.20
CA ARG A 68 14.13 -19.58 14.38
C ARG A 68 14.06 -18.71 13.13
N ALA A 69 14.00 -19.30 11.93
CA ALA A 69 13.87 -18.54 10.69
C ALA A 69 12.49 -17.88 10.55
N ALA A 70 11.49 -18.35 11.30
CA ALA A 70 10.14 -17.79 11.28
C ALA A 70 10.08 -16.34 11.78
N LYS A 71 11.07 -15.88 12.54
CA LYS A 71 11.14 -14.50 13.05
C LYS A 71 11.12 -13.44 11.94
N SER A 72 11.64 -13.73 10.75
CA SER A 72 11.63 -12.80 9.62
C SER A 72 10.30 -12.77 8.85
N TRP A 73 9.43 -13.76 9.04
CA TRP A 73 8.20 -13.92 8.26
C TRP A 73 7.23 -12.74 8.42
N ALA A 74 7.19 -12.13 9.61
CA ALA A 74 6.39 -10.93 9.86
C ALA A 74 6.83 -9.70 9.03
N ASN A 75 8.05 -9.72 8.48
CA ASN A 75 8.59 -8.68 7.63
C ASN A 75 8.66 -9.10 6.15
N ASP A 76 8.36 -10.36 5.85
CA ASP A 76 8.35 -10.87 4.48
C ASP A 76 7.06 -10.45 3.78
N ARG A 77 7.20 -9.54 2.80
CA ARG A 77 6.06 -8.99 2.06
C ARG A 77 5.32 -10.06 1.27
N GLY A 78 6.03 -11.06 0.73
CA GLY A 78 5.42 -12.16 -0.02
C GLY A 78 4.59 -13.05 0.90
N PHE A 79 5.09 -13.34 2.09
CA PHE A 79 4.37 -14.10 3.11
C PHE A 79 3.13 -13.37 3.62
N ILE A 80 3.24 -12.08 3.91
CA ILE A 80 2.09 -11.24 4.29
C ILE A 80 1.05 -11.21 3.18
N GLN A 81 1.47 -11.07 1.92
CA GLN A 81 0.56 -11.07 0.77
C GLN A 81 -0.14 -12.43 0.61
N TYR A 82 0.62 -13.51 0.69
CA TYR A 82 0.09 -14.87 0.62
C TYR A 82 -0.99 -15.09 1.67
N LEU A 83 -0.68 -14.83 2.95
CA LEU A 83 -1.64 -14.98 4.04
C LEU A 83 -2.88 -14.09 3.86
N THR A 84 -2.69 -12.86 3.37
CA THR A 84 -3.80 -11.93 3.11
C THR A 84 -4.73 -12.46 2.02
N VAL A 85 -4.18 -12.94 0.91
CA VAL A 85 -4.95 -13.46 -0.23
C VAL A 85 -5.63 -14.78 0.13
N SER A 86 -4.92 -15.67 0.83
CA SER A 86 -5.47 -16.96 1.27
C SER A 86 -6.63 -16.84 2.25
N ASN A 87 -6.72 -15.73 3.01
CA ASN A 87 -7.76 -15.50 4.01
C ASN A 87 -8.79 -14.44 3.58
N LEU A 88 -8.87 -14.10 2.28
CA LEU A 88 -9.80 -13.09 1.76
C LEU A 88 -11.27 -13.33 2.16
N SER A 89 -11.70 -14.59 2.16
CA SER A 89 -13.04 -15.01 2.58
C SER A 89 -13.30 -14.71 4.06
N SER A 90 -12.30 -14.92 4.91
CA SER A 90 -12.37 -14.61 6.34
C SER A 90 -12.39 -13.11 6.63
N PHE A 91 -11.88 -12.27 5.71
CA PHE A 91 -11.89 -10.81 5.82
C PHE A 91 -13.15 -10.12 5.25
N GLY A 92 -14.21 -10.88 4.96
CA GLY A 92 -15.50 -10.32 4.50
C GLY A 92 -15.47 -9.80 3.07
N ILE A 93 -14.61 -10.39 2.21
CA ILE A 93 -14.59 -10.13 0.77
C ILE A 93 -14.99 -11.42 0.06
N ALA A 94 -16.28 -11.71 0.11
CA ALA A 94 -16.95 -12.69 -0.73
C ALA A 94 -18.05 -11.96 -1.52
#